data_AF-A0A7J4S520-F1
#
_entry.id   AF-A0A7J4S520-F1
#
_cell.length_a   1.000
_cell.length_b   1.000
_cell.length_c   1.000
_cell.angle_alpha   90.00
_cell.angle_beta   90.00
_cell.angle_gamma   90.00
#
_symmetry.space_group_name_H-M   'P 1'
#
loop_
_entity.id
_entity.type
_entity.pdbx_description
1 polymer ?
#
loop_
_entity_poly.entity_id
_entity_poly.type
_entity_poly.pdbx_seq_one_letter_code
_entity_poly.pdbx_strand_id
1 'polypeptide(L)'
;LAAQSFVYTLRVQNTGMTLASQVEILDRVDPSLEVLTYESPVGATGSQNLTWAFVDLAPGASVSVNLTVRVRDGIQGGTVIPAVLEANYTNSEGMFLARIRSIPALVTVDTDLGPLAWVALGGLAAAIVVGLFVLRRPKAEIEEAFLVYRDGVLISHLSRTLLREKDEDVLSGMLTAVQEFVREAFQYGEHRELHQLDYGEYRILIERGKYVYLAIVYSGQESPQIRKKVRAVIDRIEDQFGSILERWDGDMEEVIGARDLIRDTLLGAANHNHNHNHGAKPPTPEP
;
A
#
# COMPACT_ATOMS: atom_id res chain seq x y z
N LEU A 1 -16.30 5.33 -18.88
CA LEU A 1 -17.46 4.77 -19.59
C LEU A 1 -16.90 4.15 -20.86
N ALA A 2 -16.67 2.85 -20.86
CA ALA A 2 -16.46 2.13 -22.11
C ALA A 2 -17.61 2.49 -23.06
N ALA A 3 -17.29 2.92 -24.29
CA ALA A 3 -18.29 3.34 -25.26
C ALA A 3 -19.22 2.16 -25.57
N GLN A 4 -20.45 2.22 -25.07
CA GLN A 4 -21.45 1.19 -25.32
C GLN A 4 -22.04 1.43 -26.71
N SER A 5 -21.82 0.49 -27.62
CA SER A 5 -22.40 0.50 -28.98
C SER A 5 -23.32 -0.69 -29.16
N PHE A 6 -24.43 -0.48 -29.84
CA PHE A 6 -25.39 -1.53 -30.13
C PHE A 6 -26.06 -1.31 -31.49
N VAL A 7 -26.68 -2.37 -31.99
CA VAL A 7 -27.43 -2.36 -33.26
C VAL A 7 -28.90 -2.61 -32.95
N TYR A 8 -29.80 -1.82 -33.53
CA TYR A 8 -31.23 -2.13 -33.53
C TYR A 8 -31.81 -2.13 -34.93
N THR A 9 -32.82 -2.98 -35.13
CA THR A 9 -33.48 -3.18 -36.42
C THR A 9 -34.85 -2.53 -36.43
N LEU A 10 -35.06 -1.62 -37.37
CA LEU A 10 -36.36 -1.07 -37.72
C LEU A 10 -36.99 -1.98 -38.78
N ARG A 11 -38.20 -2.49 -38.55
CA ARG A 11 -38.87 -3.40 -39.49
C ARG A 11 -40.33 -3.01 -39.68
N VAL A 12 -40.75 -2.92 -40.93
CA VAL A 12 -42.15 -2.72 -41.33
C VAL A 12 -42.57 -3.87 -42.25
N GLN A 13 -43.77 -4.39 -42.04
CA GLN A 13 -44.39 -5.41 -42.88
C GLN A 13 -45.72 -4.90 -43.41
N ASN A 14 -45.98 -5.09 -44.71
CA ASN A 14 -47.30 -4.85 -45.27
C ASN A 14 -48.23 -6.01 -44.90
N THR A 15 -49.16 -5.77 -43.98
CA THR A 15 -50.17 -6.75 -43.55
C THR A 15 -51.50 -6.61 -44.31
N GLY A 16 -51.59 -5.63 -45.23
CA GLY A 16 -52.75 -5.41 -46.07
C GLY A 16 -52.84 -6.39 -47.24
N MET A 17 -53.94 -6.33 -47.97
CA MET A 17 -54.20 -7.19 -49.14
C MET A 17 -53.69 -6.59 -50.45
N THR A 18 -53.31 -5.31 -50.45
CA THR A 18 -52.85 -4.57 -51.62
C THR A 18 -51.42 -4.09 -51.45
N LEU A 19 -50.76 -3.78 -52.56
CA LEU A 19 -49.44 -3.16 -52.57
C LEU A 19 -49.47 -1.80 -51.84
N ALA A 20 -48.47 -1.54 -51.02
CA ALA A 20 -48.22 -0.21 -50.47
C ALA A 20 -47.24 0.52 -51.40
N SER A 21 -47.72 1.54 -52.11
CA SER A 21 -46.93 2.20 -53.15
C SER A 21 -45.72 2.94 -52.56
N GLN A 22 -45.88 3.52 -51.37
CA GLN A 22 -44.82 4.18 -50.63
C GLN A 22 -44.89 3.81 -49.16
N VAL A 23 -43.74 3.47 -48.58
CA VAL A 23 -43.54 3.26 -47.14
C VAL A 23 -42.35 4.09 -46.71
N GLU A 24 -42.58 5.05 -45.83
CA GLU A 24 -41.54 5.91 -45.27
C GLU A 24 -41.33 5.52 -43.80
N ILE A 25 -40.14 5.02 -43.48
CA ILE A 25 -39.71 4.74 -42.11
C ILE A 25 -39.05 5.99 -41.55
N LEU A 26 -39.48 6.43 -40.36
CA LEU A 26 -38.95 7.57 -39.63
C LEU A 26 -38.41 7.10 -38.29
N ASP A 27 -37.15 7.46 -38.01
CA ASP A 27 -36.50 7.21 -36.73
C ASP A 27 -35.99 8.52 -36.14
N ARG A 28 -36.49 8.87 -34.96
CA ARG A 28 -36.01 10.01 -34.17
C ARG A 28 -35.06 9.46 -33.12
N VAL A 29 -33.78 9.38 -33.47
CA VAL A 29 -32.74 8.84 -32.59
C VAL A 29 -32.63 9.71 -31.35
N ASP A 30 -32.61 9.10 -30.17
CA ASP A 30 -32.51 9.82 -28.90
C ASP A 30 -31.21 10.66 -28.86
N PRO A 31 -31.22 11.91 -28.36
CA PRO A 31 -30.03 12.75 -28.29
C PRO A 31 -28.87 12.15 -27.48
N SER A 32 -29.17 11.22 -26.57
CA SER A 32 -28.19 10.45 -25.79
C SER A 32 -27.40 9.45 -26.65
N LEU A 33 -27.83 9.23 -27.90
CA LEU A 33 -27.21 8.33 -28.86
C LEU A 33 -26.56 9.12 -30.00
N GLU A 34 -25.47 8.56 -30.51
CA GLU A 34 -24.77 8.98 -31.71
C GLU A 34 -24.93 7.91 -32.79
N VAL A 35 -25.39 8.30 -33.97
CA VAL A 35 -25.51 7.40 -35.11
C VAL A 35 -24.12 7.19 -35.70
N LEU A 36 -23.68 5.93 -35.76
CA LEU A 36 -22.39 5.57 -36.35
C LEU A 36 -22.53 5.17 -37.81
N THR A 37 -23.45 4.26 -38.10
CA THR A 37 -23.69 3.76 -39.46
C THR A 37 -25.07 3.11 -39.56
N TYR A 38 -25.51 2.83 -40.78
CA TYR A 38 -26.72 2.07 -41.07
C TYR A 38 -26.52 1.13 -42.25
N GLU A 39 -27.32 0.07 -42.28
CA GLU A 39 -27.43 -0.85 -43.40
C GLU A 39 -28.89 -0.92 -43.85
N SER A 40 -29.15 -0.56 -45.11
CA SER A 40 -30.49 -0.45 -45.69
C SER A 40 -30.42 -0.60 -47.22
N PRO A 41 -31.45 -1.19 -47.87
CA PRO A 41 -31.58 -1.21 -49.32
C PRO A 41 -31.70 0.17 -49.97
N VAL A 42 -32.17 1.17 -49.20
CA VAL A 42 -32.34 2.56 -49.64
C VAL A 42 -31.54 3.51 -48.74
N GLY A 43 -31.11 4.65 -49.29
CA GLY A 43 -30.41 5.67 -48.53
C GLY A 43 -31.30 6.37 -47.50
N ALA A 44 -30.69 6.83 -46.41
CA ALA A 44 -31.35 7.70 -45.43
C ALA A 44 -31.28 9.17 -45.83
N THR A 45 -32.26 9.96 -45.41
CA THR A 45 -32.15 11.42 -45.33
C THR A 45 -32.11 11.85 -43.87
N GLY A 46 -31.39 12.95 -43.56
CA GLY A 46 -31.17 13.43 -42.19
C GLY A 46 -29.99 12.76 -41.47
N SER A 47 -29.74 13.16 -40.21
CA SER A 47 -28.60 12.69 -39.40
C SER A 47 -28.96 12.26 -37.97
N GLN A 48 -30.11 12.70 -37.46
CA GLN A 48 -30.64 12.36 -36.12
C GLN A 48 -32.12 12.02 -36.21
N ASN A 49 -32.86 12.75 -37.06
CA ASN A 49 -34.16 12.34 -37.55
C ASN A 49 -33.94 11.69 -38.92
N LEU A 50 -33.79 10.37 -38.93
CA LEU A 50 -33.49 9.61 -40.13
C LEU A 50 -34.79 9.18 -40.81
N THR A 51 -34.83 9.31 -42.13
CA THR A 51 -35.97 8.89 -42.95
C THR A 51 -35.51 8.01 -44.11
N TRP A 52 -36.16 6.85 -44.28
CA TRP A 52 -35.94 5.93 -45.40
C TRP A 52 -37.24 5.72 -46.17
N ALA A 53 -37.20 5.91 -47.50
CA ALA A 53 -38.35 5.75 -48.37
C ALA A 53 -38.22 4.48 -49.21
N PHE A 54 -39.16 3.56 -49.02
CA PHE A 54 -39.34 2.34 -49.78
C PHE A 54 -40.56 2.48 -50.69
N VAL A 55 -40.52 1.80 -51.84
CA VAL A 55 -41.61 1.79 -52.81
C VAL A 55 -42.07 0.37 -53.07
N ASP A 56 -43.32 0.24 -53.52
CA ASP A 56 -43.90 -0.98 -54.05
C ASP A 56 -43.78 -2.20 -53.11
N LEU A 57 -44.14 -2.01 -51.84
CA LEU A 57 -44.11 -3.08 -50.85
C LEU A 57 -45.32 -4.01 -51.02
N ALA A 58 -45.09 -5.18 -51.61
CA ALA A 58 -46.13 -6.18 -51.87
C ALA A 58 -46.81 -6.71 -50.58
N PRO A 59 -48.05 -7.23 -50.67
CA PRO A 59 -48.73 -7.89 -49.55
C PRO A 59 -47.86 -8.97 -48.89
N GLY A 60 -47.73 -8.93 -47.57
CA GLY A 60 -46.93 -9.86 -46.78
C GLY A 60 -45.42 -9.59 -46.77
N ALA A 61 -44.90 -8.72 -47.65
CA ALA A 61 -43.47 -8.39 -47.71
C ALA A 61 -43.04 -7.48 -46.54
N SER A 62 -41.75 -7.53 -46.19
CA SER A 62 -41.14 -6.69 -45.15
C SER A 62 -39.95 -5.91 -45.69
N VAL A 63 -39.71 -4.74 -45.13
CA VAL A 63 -38.47 -3.96 -45.27
C VAL A 63 -37.85 -3.73 -43.90
N SER A 64 -36.52 -3.64 -43.87
CA SER A 64 -35.79 -3.42 -42.63
C SER A 64 -34.57 -2.51 -42.81
N VAL A 65 -34.22 -1.81 -41.74
CA VAL A 65 -33.02 -0.99 -41.60
C VAL A 65 -32.30 -1.41 -40.32
N ASN A 66 -31.01 -1.70 -40.39
CA ASN A 66 -30.17 -1.93 -39.21
C ASN A 66 -29.42 -0.64 -38.89
N LEU A 67 -29.61 -0.10 -37.67
CA LEU A 67 -28.94 1.11 -37.21
C LEU A 67 -27.92 0.78 -36.14
N THR A 68 -26.67 1.19 -36.37
CA THR A 68 -25.59 1.08 -35.39
C THR A 68 -25.42 2.41 -34.69
N VAL A 69 -25.60 2.41 -33.37
CA VAL A 69 -25.53 3.60 -32.53
C VAL A 69 -24.54 3.41 -31.37
N ARG A 70 -24.03 4.52 -30.85
CA ARG A 70 -23.17 4.61 -29.68
C ARG A 70 -23.82 5.49 -28.63
N VAL A 71 -23.78 5.08 -27.36
CA VAL A 71 -24.17 5.96 -26.24
C VAL A 71 -23.13 7.08 -26.13
N ARG A 72 -23.59 8.34 -26.09
CA ARG A 72 -22.71 9.50 -25.94
C ARG A 72 -22.00 9.50 -24.58
N ASP A 73 -20.86 10.18 -24.53
CA ASP A 73 -20.12 10.33 -23.29
C ASP A 73 -20.92 11.16 -22.27
N GLY A 74 -20.80 10.83 -20.99
CA GLY A 74 -21.46 11.56 -19.90
C GLY A 74 -22.88 11.09 -19.56
N ILE A 75 -23.44 10.14 -20.32
CA ILE A 75 -24.71 9.50 -19.97
C ILE A 75 -24.50 8.58 -18.75
N GLN A 76 -25.33 8.73 -17.72
CA GLN A 76 -25.23 7.95 -16.50
C GLN A 76 -25.63 6.49 -16.73
N GLY A 77 -24.86 5.56 -16.18
CA GLY A 77 -25.27 4.14 -16.15
C GLY A 77 -26.61 3.97 -15.43
N GLY A 78 -27.47 3.12 -15.98
CA GLY A 78 -28.86 2.93 -15.55
C GLY A 78 -29.87 3.83 -16.27
N THR A 79 -29.43 4.78 -17.12
CA THR A 79 -30.34 5.57 -17.96
C THR A 79 -31.10 4.65 -18.93
N VAL A 80 -32.41 4.85 -19.04
CA VAL A 80 -33.28 4.09 -19.96
C VAL A 80 -33.57 4.95 -21.18
N ILE A 81 -33.19 4.46 -22.37
CA ILE A 81 -33.37 5.13 -23.65
C ILE A 81 -34.46 4.39 -24.45
N PRO A 82 -35.61 5.03 -24.74
CA PRO A 82 -36.66 4.43 -25.54
C PRO A 82 -36.40 4.63 -27.04
N ALA A 83 -36.35 3.54 -27.80
CA ALA A 83 -36.34 3.56 -29.26
C ALA A 83 -37.75 3.30 -29.80
N VAL A 84 -38.27 4.22 -30.63
CA VAL A 84 -39.61 4.10 -31.21
C VAL A 84 -39.56 4.26 -32.72
N LEU A 85 -40.08 3.27 -33.42
CA LEU A 85 -40.25 3.30 -34.87
C LEU A 85 -41.55 4.02 -35.23
N GLU A 86 -41.48 4.99 -36.14
CA GLU A 86 -42.64 5.56 -36.84
C GLU A 86 -42.59 5.18 -38.33
N ALA A 87 -43.75 4.95 -38.95
CA ALA A 87 -43.80 4.78 -40.41
C ALA A 87 -45.06 5.41 -41.01
N ASN A 88 -44.91 6.04 -42.16
CA ASN A 88 -46.00 6.52 -43.01
C ASN A 88 -46.17 5.56 -44.18
N TYR A 89 -47.39 5.29 -44.62
CA TYR A 89 -47.61 4.45 -45.79
C TYR A 89 -48.83 4.85 -46.61
N THR A 90 -48.81 4.48 -47.89
CA THR A 90 -49.88 4.72 -48.86
C THR A 90 -50.53 3.42 -49.30
N ASN A 91 -51.69 3.51 -49.94
CA ASN A 91 -52.30 2.38 -50.66
C ASN A 91 -51.66 2.20 -52.06
N SER A 92 -52.22 1.30 -52.87
CA SER A 92 -51.73 1.03 -54.23
C SER A 92 -51.96 2.17 -55.23
N GLU A 93 -52.81 3.15 -54.88
CA GLU A 93 -53.11 4.35 -55.70
C GLU A 93 -52.26 5.56 -55.26
N GLY A 94 -51.38 5.39 -54.26
CA GLY A 94 -50.56 6.46 -53.71
C GLY A 94 -51.27 7.35 -52.68
N MET A 95 -52.51 7.03 -52.30
CA MET A 95 -53.22 7.76 -51.24
C MET A 95 -52.59 7.45 -49.88
N PHE A 96 -52.21 8.48 -49.13
CA PHE A 96 -51.74 8.34 -47.75
C PHE A 96 -52.84 7.73 -46.88
N LEU A 97 -52.49 6.66 -46.16
CA LEU A 97 -53.43 5.96 -45.28
C LEU A 97 -53.26 6.40 -43.84
N ALA A 98 -52.06 6.22 -43.28
CA ALA A 98 -51.81 6.49 -41.88
C ALA A 98 -50.32 6.63 -41.54
N ARG A 99 -50.09 7.15 -40.34
CA ARG A 99 -48.83 7.03 -39.60
C ARG A 99 -49.01 5.98 -38.51
N ILE A 100 -48.14 4.98 -38.47
CA ILE A 100 -48.07 3.96 -37.42
C ILE A 100 -46.87 4.20 -36.52
N ARG A 101 -46.96 3.67 -35.30
CA ARG A 101 -45.92 3.78 -34.28
C ARG A 101 -45.77 2.46 -33.54
N SER A 102 -44.54 2.05 -33.27
CA SER A 102 -44.28 0.86 -32.46
C SER A 102 -44.44 1.14 -30.96
N ILE A 103 -44.48 0.06 -30.18
CA ILE A 103 -44.18 0.12 -28.75
C ILE A 103 -42.68 0.43 -28.60
N PRO A 104 -42.26 1.23 -27.59
CA PRO A 104 -40.84 1.50 -27.38
C PRO A 104 -40.06 0.24 -27.02
N ALA A 105 -38.92 0.04 -27.68
CA ALA A 105 -37.87 -0.85 -27.20
C ALA A 105 -37.00 -0.07 -26.20
N LEU A 106 -36.75 -0.65 -25.03
CA LEU A 106 -35.97 0.01 -23.97
C LEU A 106 -34.53 -0.47 -24.00
N VAL A 107 -33.58 0.46 -24.05
CA VAL A 107 -32.15 0.19 -23.91
C VAL A 107 -31.65 0.80 -22.60
N THR A 108 -30.98 0.01 -21.77
CA THR A 108 -30.36 0.48 -20.52
C THR A 108 -28.87 0.71 -20.72
N VAL A 109 -28.39 1.88 -20.29
CA VAL A 109 -26.98 2.21 -20.33
C VAL A 109 -26.22 1.44 -19.25
N ASP A 110 -25.14 0.75 -19.63
CA ASP A 110 -24.35 -0.05 -18.69
C ASP A 110 -23.55 0.83 -17.72
N THR A 111 -23.41 0.36 -16.48
CA THR A 111 -22.53 0.99 -15.48
C THR A 111 -21.08 0.54 -15.65
N ASP A 112 -20.17 1.47 -15.94
CA ASP A 112 -18.73 1.19 -16.03
C ASP A 112 -18.05 1.25 -14.65
N LEU A 113 -17.74 0.07 -14.09
CA LEU A 113 -17.01 -0.07 -12.82
C LEU A 113 -15.49 -0.18 -12.99
N GLY A 114 -14.97 -0.17 -14.23
CA GLY A 114 -13.54 -0.33 -14.52
C GLY A 114 -12.62 0.67 -13.80
N PRO A 115 -12.93 1.98 -13.76
CA PRO A 115 -12.11 2.96 -13.06
C PRO A 115 -11.95 2.68 -11.56
N LEU A 116 -12.98 2.14 -10.89
CA LEU A 116 -12.92 1.84 -9.45
C LEU A 116 -11.96 0.68 -9.13
N ALA A 117 -11.81 -0.29 -10.05
CA ALA A 117 -10.89 -1.39 -9.87
C ALA A 117 -9.42 -0.92 -9.76
N TRP A 118 -9.03 0.08 -10.55
CA TRP A 118 -7.68 0.67 -10.49
C TRP A 118 -7.43 1.44 -9.21
N VAL A 119 -8.42 2.17 -8.71
CA VAL A 119 -8.34 2.87 -7.42
C VAL A 119 -8.12 1.87 -6.28
N ALA A 120 -8.88 0.77 -6.27
CA ALA A 120 -8.72 -0.29 -5.27
C ALA A 120 -7.32 -0.94 -5.31
N LEU A 121 -6.82 -1.26 -6.51
CA LEU A 121 -5.47 -1.81 -6.71
C LEU A 121 -4.38 -0.84 -6.24
N GLY A 122 -4.48 0.45 -6.59
CA GLY A 122 -3.54 1.48 -6.16
C GLY A 122 -3.52 1.65 -4.64
N GLY A 123 -4.69 1.64 -3.99
CA GLY A 123 -4.82 1.71 -2.54
C GLY A 123 -4.17 0.53 -1.82
N LEU A 124 -4.37 -0.70 -2.32
CA LEU A 124 -3.76 -1.90 -1.76
C LEU A 124 -2.22 -1.86 -1.86
N ALA A 125 -1.69 -1.49 -3.03
CA ALA A 125 -0.24 -1.38 -3.24
C ALA A 125 0.40 -0.36 -2.29
N ALA A 126 -0.24 0.81 -2.11
CA ALA A 126 0.23 1.82 -1.17
C ALA A 126 0.25 1.30 0.28
N ALA A 127 -0.79 0.59 0.70
CA ALA A 127 -0.86 0.00 2.05
C ALA A 127 0.26 -1.03 2.29
N ILE A 128 0.57 -1.86 1.29
CA ILE A 128 1.70 -2.82 1.37
C ILE A 128 3.03 -2.09 1.51
N VAL A 129 3.26 -1.03 0.71
CA VAL A 129 4.50 -0.23 0.79
C VAL A 129 4.64 0.43 2.17
N VAL A 130 3.57 1.03 2.69
CA VAL A 130 3.56 1.63 4.04
C VAL A 130 3.81 0.55 5.09
N GLY A 131 3.15 -0.61 4.99
CA GLY A 131 3.36 -1.73 5.90
C GLY A 131 4.82 -2.21 5.89
N LEU A 132 5.41 -2.40 4.71
CA LEU A 132 6.82 -2.76 4.57
C LEU A 132 7.77 -1.70 5.12
N PHE A 133 7.46 -0.42 4.91
CA PHE A 133 8.26 0.69 5.44
C PHE A 133 8.21 0.75 6.97
N VAL A 134 7.03 0.51 7.56
CA VAL A 134 6.85 0.43 9.02
C VAL A 134 7.56 -0.80 9.59
N LEU A 135 7.50 -1.95 8.91
CA LEU A 135 8.15 -3.19 9.34
C LEU A 135 9.68 -3.17 9.19
N ARG A 136 10.23 -2.36 8.27
CA ARG A 136 11.69 -2.28 8.00
C ARG A 136 12.46 -1.31 8.90
N ARG A 137 11.88 -0.81 9.99
CA ARG A 137 12.61 0.04 10.95
C ARG A 137 13.83 -0.73 11.51
N PRO A 138 15.08 -0.31 11.24
CA PRO A 138 16.25 -1.00 11.77
C PRO A 138 16.24 -0.93 13.30
N LYS A 139 16.46 -2.08 13.95
CA LYS A 139 16.60 -2.15 15.40
C LYS A 139 17.94 -1.53 15.79
N ALA A 140 17.99 -0.84 16.93
CA ALA A 140 19.25 -0.36 17.45
C ALA A 140 20.07 -1.51 18.02
N GLU A 141 21.34 -1.56 17.64
CA GLU A 141 22.28 -2.59 18.06
C GLU A 141 23.41 -1.95 18.87
N ILE A 142 23.65 -2.46 20.08
CA ILE A 142 24.72 -1.99 20.98
C ILE A 142 26.00 -2.71 20.56
N GLU A 143 27.01 -1.94 20.17
CA GLU A 143 28.31 -2.44 19.73
C GLU A 143 29.33 -2.45 20.87
N GLU A 144 29.35 -1.40 21.69
CA GLU A 144 30.29 -1.24 22.80
C GLU A 144 29.60 -0.74 24.06
N ALA A 145 30.14 -1.14 25.22
CA ALA A 145 29.69 -0.71 26.54
C ALA A 145 30.89 -0.47 27.47
N PHE A 146 30.93 0.69 28.10
CA PHE A 146 31.97 1.14 29.02
C PHE A 146 31.35 1.44 30.38
N LEU A 147 31.76 0.69 31.40
CA LEU A 147 31.42 0.96 32.80
C LEU A 147 32.54 1.79 33.42
N VAL A 148 32.19 2.98 33.90
CA VAL A 148 33.15 3.93 34.44
C VAL A 148 32.76 4.33 35.84
N TYR A 149 33.72 4.37 36.75
CA TYR A 149 33.51 4.85 38.10
C TYR A 149 33.31 6.36 38.14
N ARG A 150 32.70 6.89 39.21
CA ARG A 150 32.42 8.32 39.35
C ARG A 150 33.62 9.26 39.21
N ASP A 151 34.82 8.75 39.50
CA ASP A 151 36.07 9.51 39.42
C ASP A 151 36.76 9.38 38.05
N GLY A 152 36.07 8.80 37.05
CA GLY A 152 36.53 8.66 35.68
C GLY A 152 37.37 7.41 35.39
N VAL A 153 37.58 6.54 36.38
CA VAL A 153 38.34 5.28 36.23
C VAL A 153 37.48 4.25 35.48
N LEU A 154 38.00 3.73 34.36
CA LEU A 154 37.34 2.66 33.60
C LEU A 154 37.35 1.35 34.40
N ILE A 155 36.18 0.87 34.79
CA ILE A 155 36.00 -0.40 35.51
C ILE A 155 35.95 -1.56 34.50
N SER A 156 35.19 -1.39 33.41
CA SER A 156 35.00 -2.46 32.44
C SER A 156 34.69 -1.94 31.05
N HIS A 157 35.13 -2.68 30.04
CA HIS A 157 34.78 -2.48 28.64
C HIS A 157 34.36 -3.81 28.01
N LEU A 158 33.22 -3.80 27.32
CA LEU A 158 32.76 -4.93 26.51
C LEU A 158 32.43 -4.45 25.10
N SER A 159 32.90 -5.23 24.13
CA SER A 159 32.52 -5.12 22.73
C SER A 159 31.70 -6.35 22.34
N ARG A 160 30.62 -6.14 21.57
CA ARG A 160 29.81 -7.22 20.99
C ARG A 160 30.59 -8.01 19.95
N THR A 161 31.56 -7.38 19.30
CA THR A 161 32.16 -7.88 18.06
C THR A 161 33.67 -7.58 18.07
N LEU A 162 34.49 -8.57 18.41
CA LEU A 162 35.93 -8.51 18.10
C LEU A 162 36.21 -8.64 16.58
N LEU A 163 35.20 -8.92 15.76
CA LEU A 163 35.37 -9.36 14.38
C LEU A 163 34.17 -8.99 13.50
N ARG A 164 34.27 -7.85 12.82
CA ARG A 164 33.91 -7.82 11.42
C ARG A 164 34.83 -6.84 10.70
N GLU A 165 36.09 -7.28 10.54
CA GLU A 165 37.10 -6.83 9.57
C GLU A 165 36.70 -5.60 8.74
N LYS A 166 36.59 -4.46 9.40
CA LYS A 166 36.36 -3.19 8.74
C LYS A 166 36.97 -2.08 9.59
N ASP A 167 38.17 -1.74 9.13
CA ASP A 167 38.99 -0.60 9.49
C ASP A 167 39.36 -0.52 10.99
N GLU A 168 40.42 -1.26 11.33
CA GLU A 168 41.21 -1.10 12.56
C GLU A 168 41.58 0.38 12.82
N ASP A 169 41.71 1.17 11.75
CA ASP A 169 41.93 2.63 11.78
C ASP A 169 40.70 3.43 12.23
N VAL A 170 39.48 3.01 11.87
CA VAL A 170 38.22 3.66 12.30
C VAL A 170 37.88 3.27 13.73
N LEU A 171 38.13 2.01 14.10
CA LEU A 171 37.97 1.52 15.46
C LEU A 171 38.91 2.25 16.43
N SER A 172 40.18 2.41 16.05
CA SER A 172 41.18 3.14 16.86
C SER A 172 40.82 4.62 16.99
N GLY A 173 40.29 5.24 15.92
CA GLY A 173 39.79 6.61 15.94
C GLY A 173 38.57 6.81 16.84
N MET A 174 37.58 5.91 16.76
CA MET A 174 36.40 5.95 17.62
C MET A 174 36.76 5.64 19.08
N LEU A 175 37.61 4.66 19.36
CA LEU A 175 38.04 4.34 20.72
C LEU A 175 38.76 5.52 21.38
N THR A 176 39.61 6.22 20.62
CA THR A 176 40.25 7.46 21.07
C THR A 176 39.23 8.56 21.33
N ALA A 177 38.27 8.75 20.42
CA ALA A 177 37.21 9.76 20.56
C ALA A 177 36.26 9.46 21.73
N VAL A 178 35.92 8.19 21.97
CA VAL A 178 35.11 7.75 23.11
C VAL A 178 35.89 7.97 24.40
N GLN A 179 37.16 7.58 24.47
CA GLN A 179 38.00 7.83 25.65
C GLN A 179 38.14 9.33 25.96
N GLU A 180 38.33 10.16 24.93
CA GLU A 180 38.41 11.61 25.08
C GLU A 180 37.06 12.23 25.48
N PHE A 181 35.96 11.78 24.89
CA PHE A 181 34.60 12.23 25.22
C PHE A 181 34.18 11.83 26.64
N VAL A 182 34.47 10.60 27.03
CA VAL A 182 34.27 10.09 28.38
C VAL A 182 35.07 10.95 29.36
N ARG A 183 36.35 11.23 29.07
CA ARG A 183 37.19 12.14 29.87
C ARG A 183 36.61 13.57 29.94
N GLU A 184 36.08 14.11 28.84
CA GLU A 184 35.48 15.45 28.79
C GLU A 184 34.16 15.51 29.58
N ALA A 185 33.35 14.45 29.53
CA ALA A 185 32.13 14.32 30.32
C ALA A 185 32.39 14.35 31.83
N PHE A 186 33.61 13.97 32.26
CA PHE A 186 34.02 14.01 33.66
C PHE A 186 34.65 15.33 34.12
N GLN A 187 35.17 16.16 33.20
CA GLN A 187 35.86 17.41 33.58
C GLN A 187 34.91 18.59 33.85
N TYR A 188 33.68 18.56 33.34
CA TYR A 188 32.71 19.64 33.51
C TYR A 188 31.59 19.23 34.47
N GLY A 189 31.97 19.18 35.76
CA GLY A 189 31.03 19.06 36.86
C GLY A 189 29.94 20.13 36.80
N GLU A 190 28.70 19.65 36.88
CA GLU A 190 27.46 20.33 37.26
C GLU A 190 26.50 20.89 36.21
N HIS A 191 26.86 21.28 34.97
CA HIS A 191 25.86 21.94 34.09
C HIS A 191 25.92 21.63 32.58
N ARG A 192 26.46 20.49 32.15
CA ARG A 192 26.29 20.03 30.76
C ARG A 192 25.72 18.62 30.72
N GLU A 193 24.47 18.53 30.26
CA GLU A 193 23.91 17.28 29.76
C GLU A 193 24.59 16.98 28.41
N LEU A 194 25.57 16.08 28.40
CA LEU A 194 26.16 15.60 27.17
C LEU A 194 25.19 14.58 26.55
N HIS A 195 24.39 15.07 25.61
CA HIS A 195 23.25 14.33 25.08
C HIS A 195 23.62 13.30 24.02
N GLN A 196 24.68 13.53 23.23
CA GLN A 196 25.08 12.61 22.16
C GLN A 196 26.41 13.04 21.54
N LEU A 197 27.25 12.07 21.15
CA LEU A 197 28.31 12.29 20.16
C LEU A 197 27.95 11.46 18.92
N ASP A 198 27.85 12.13 17.77
CA ASP A 198 27.58 11.48 16.49
C ASP A 198 28.90 11.21 15.77
N TYR A 199 29.19 9.93 15.49
CA TYR A 199 30.34 9.52 14.69
C TYR A 199 29.86 8.59 13.56
N GLY A 200 29.64 9.16 12.37
CA GLY A 200 29.07 8.43 11.24
C GLY A 200 27.69 7.87 11.56
N GLU A 201 27.55 6.55 11.54
CA GLU A 201 26.30 5.82 11.82
C GLU A 201 26.17 5.41 13.30
N TYR A 202 27.14 5.76 14.14
CA TYR A 202 27.19 5.40 15.55
C TYR A 202 26.85 6.57 16.45
N ARG A 203 26.14 6.27 17.54
CA ARG A 203 25.73 7.22 18.56
C ARG A 203 26.18 6.74 19.91
N ILE A 204 26.60 7.68 20.75
CA ILE A 204 26.97 7.41 22.14
C ILE A 204 25.82 7.83 23.07
N LEU A 205 25.37 6.92 23.94
CA LEU A 205 24.45 7.21 25.05
C LEU A 205 25.19 7.01 26.37
N ILE A 206 25.16 8.02 27.24
CA ILE A 206 25.70 7.95 28.60
C ILE A 206 24.55 8.06 29.60
N GLU A 207 24.48 7.12 30.53
CA GLU A 207 23.59 7.19 31.68
C GLU A 207 24.39 7.20 32.98
N ARG A 208 23.96 8.05 33.91
CA ARG A 208 24.58 8.26 35.22
C ARG A 208 23.81 7.54 36.31
N GLY A 209 24.50 6.69 37.07
CA GLY A 209 24.06 6.15 38.35
C GLY A 209 24.57 6.98 39.54
N LYS A 210 24.38 6.46 40.75
CA LYS A 210 24.90 7.02 42.00
C LYS A 210 26.43 6.92 42.10
N TYR A 211 27.01 5.78 41.70
CA TYR A 211 28.44 5.49 41.85
C TYR A 211 29.15 5.23 40.51
N VAL A 212 28.41 4.84 39.48
CA VAL A 212 28.96 4.48 38.16
C VAL A 212 28.23 5.19 37.03
N TYR A 213 28.89 5.22 35.88
CA TYR A 213 28.36 5.68 34.61
C TYR A 213 28.45 4.52 33.62
N LEU A 214 27.43 4.38 32.77
CA LEU A 214 27.43 3.43 31.68
C LEU A 214 27.31 4.18 30.35
N ALA A 215 28.39 4.17 29.58
CA ALA A 215 28.42 4.69 28.21
C ALA A 215 28.27 3.53 27.23
N ILE A 216 27.34 3.63 26.28
CA ILE A 216 27.18 2.65 25.22
C ILE A 216 27.31 3.30 23.85
N VAL A 217 27.93 2.56 22.92
CA VAL A 217 27.98 2.90 21.50
C VAL A 217 26.97 2.01 20.78
N TYR A 218 26.05 2.60 20.05
CA TYR A 218 25.04 1.84 19.30
C TYR A 218 24.85 2.39 17.88
N SER A 219 24.47 1.51 16.97
CA SER A 219 24.10 1.84 15.59
C SER A 219 22.58 1.79 15.42
N GLY A 220 22.05 2.53 14.44
CA GLY A 220 20.62 2.57 14.12
C GLY A 220 19.81 3.69 14.79
N GLN A 221 18.48 3.64 14.69
CA GLN A 221 17.62 4.70 15.22
C GLN A 221 17.47 4.59 16.75
N GLU A 222 17.58 5.73 17.45
CA GLU A 222 17.34 5.80 18.89
C GLU A 222 15.97 5.22 19.24
N SER A 223 15.96 4.27 20.18
CA SER A 223 14.73 3.68 20.72
C SER A 223 14.69 3.93 22.22
N PRO A 224 13.55 4.39 22.78
CA PRO A 224 13.36 4.54 24.23
C PRO A 224 13.66 3.25 25.02
N GLN A 225 13.62 2.09 24.37
CA GLN A 225 13.97 0.80 24.97
C GLN A 225 15.46 0.68 25.32
N ILE A 226 16.36 1.29 24.55
CA ILE A 226 17.80 1.23 24.81
C ILE A 226 18.11 1.91 26.14
N ARG A 227 17.64 3.15 26.32
CA ARG A 227 17.81 3.92 27.55
C ARG A 227 17.29 3.18 28.77
N LYS A 228 16.11 2.55 28.66
CA LYS A 228 15.53 1.71 29.71
C LYS A 228 16.42 0.50 30.05
N LYS A 229 16.99 -0.17 29.04
CA LYS A 229 17.91 -1.30 29.25
C LYS A 229 19.20 -0.86 29.94
N VAL A 230 19.81 0.25 29.49
CA VAL A 230 21.04 0.79 30.10
C VAL A 230 20.79 1.15 31.56
N ARG A 231 19.68 1.84 31.87
CA ARG A 231 19.33 2.21 33.24
C ARG A 231 19.10 0.99 34.13
N ALA A 232 18.36 -0.01 33.65
CA ALA A 232 18.16 -1.25 34.39
C ALA A 232 19.46 -2.00 34.69
N VAL A 233 20.50 -1.87 33.85
CA VAL A 233 21.82 -2.45 34.10
C VAL A 233 22.56 -1.69 35.19
N ILE A 234 22.54 -0.35 35.14
CA ILE A 234 23.12 0.49 36.21
C ILE A 234 22.47 0.15 37.55
N ASP A 235 21.14 0.11 37.60
CA ASP A 235 20.40 -0.19 38.83
C ASP A 235 20.82 -1.55 39.40
N ARG A 236 20.95 -2.59 38.56
CA ARG A 236 21.42 -3.92 39.00
C ARG A 236 22.87 -3.92 39.50
N ILE A 237 23.76 -3.15 38.86
CA ILE A 237 25.15 -3.02 39.29
C ILE A 237 25.20 -2.33 40.65
N GLU A 238 24.44 -1.26 40.85
CA GLU A 238 24.43 -0.52 42.11
C GLU A 238 23.75 -1.30 43.24
N ASP A 239 22.73 -2.10 42.94
CA ASP A 239 22.11 -3.01 43.90
C ASP A 239 23.09 -4.09 44.38
N GLN A 240 23.92 -4.65 43.48
CA GLN A 240 24.83 -5.75 43.81
C GLN A 240 26.18 -5.30 44.36
N PHE A 241 26.74 -4.20 43.84
CA PHE A 241 28.09 -3.75 44.13
C PHE A 241 28.13 -2.38 44.82
N GLY A 242 26.99 -1.74 45.10
CA GLY A 242 26.91 -0.37 45.62
C GLY A 242 27.69 -0.14 46.92
N SER A 243 27.71 -1.11 47.84
CA SER A 243 28.47 -1.02 49.08
C SER A 243 29.98 -0.99 48.86
N ILE A 244 30.47 -1.68 47.84
CA ILE A 244 31.87 -1.70 47.43
C ILE A 244 32.18 -0.39 46.69
N LEU A 245 31.34 -0.04 45.70
CA LEU A 245 31.47 1.16 44.87
C LEU A 245 31.42 2.47 45.66
N GLU A 246 30.84 2.50 46.86
CA GLU A 246 30.83 3.72 47.68
C GLU A 246 32.24 4.16 48.12
N ARG A 247 33.13 3.19 48.37
CA ARG A 247 34.50 3.41 48.89
C ARG A 247 35.57 2.68 48.08
N TRP A 248 35.23 2.34 46.83
CA TRP A 248 36.11 1.57 45.97
C TRP A 248 37.43 2.31 45.74
N ASP A 249 38.54 1.59 45.92
CA ASP A 249 39.90 2.11 45.93
C ASP A 249 40.68 1.83 44.63
N GLY A 250 40.02 1.18 43.66
CA GLY A 250 40.61 0.81 42.39
C GLY A 250 40.82 -0.69 42.19
N ASP A 251 40.51 -1.54 43.19
CA ASP A 251 40.62 -2.99 43.03
C ASP A 251 39.54 -3.57 42.09
N MET A 252 39.97 -3.93 40.89
CA MET A 252 39.08 -4.47 39.84
C MET A 252 38.52 -5.86 40.19
N GLU A 253 39.17 -6.62 41.07
CA GLU A 253 38.71 -7.96 41.44
C GLU A 253 37.39 -7.91 42.23
N GLU A 254 37.17 -6.86 43.02
CA GLU A 254 35.97 -6.69 43.85
C GLU A 254 34.69 -6.44 43.02
N VAL A 255 34.84 -5.93 41.79
CA VAL A 255 33.74 -5.51 40.91
C VAL A 255 33.68 -6.29 39.59
N ILE A 256 34.45 -7.37 39.47
CA ILE A 256 34.57 -8.16 38.23
C ILE A 256 33.23 -8.69 37.72
N GLY A 257 32.30 -9.02 38.63
CA GLY A 257 30.96 -9.51 38.29
C GLY A 257 30.04 -8.46 37.64
N ALA A 258 30.36 -7.17 37.73
CA ALA A 258 29.61 -6.12 37.03
C ALA A 258 29.70 -6.28 35.50
N ARG A 259 30.82 -6.84 35.00
CA ARG A 259 31.03 -7.14 33.58
C ARG A 259 29.98 -8.12 33.04
N ASP A 260 29.65 -9.15 33.82
CA ASP A 260 28.70 -10.19 33.42
C ASP A 260 27.27 -9.64 33.31
N LEU A 261 26.89 -8.73 34.21
CA LEU A 261 25.57 -8.06 34.16
C LEU A 261 25.38 -7.24 32.89
N ILE A 262 26.43 -6.54 32.46
CA ILE A 262 26.45 -5.75 31.21
C ILE A 262 26.37 -6.70 30.00
N ARG A 263 27.20 -7.75 30.00
CA ARG A 263 27.22 -8.74 28.92
C ARG A 263 25.84 -9.33 28.73
N ASP A 264 25.24 -9.89 29.76
CA ASP A 264 24.02 -10.68 29.64
C ASP A 264 22.80 -9.83 29.25
N THR A 265 22.77 -8.57 29.70
CA THR A 265 21.60 -7.69 29.50
C THR A 265 21.70 -6.87 28.20
N LEU A 266 22.88 -6.38 27.84
CA LEU A 266 23.06 -5.48 26.69
C LEU A 266 23.63 -6.18 25.45
N LEU A 267 24.48 -7.19 25.64
CA LEU A 267 25.20 -7.85 24.56
C LEU A 267 24.75 -9.31 24.32
N GLY A 268 24.16 -9.96 25.32
CA GLY A 268 23.77 -11.38 25.33
C GLY A 268 22.46 -11.72 24.62
N ALA A 269 21.69 -10.72 24.17
CA ALA A 269 20.45 -10.94 23.44
C ALA A 269 20.62 -11.58 22.05
N ALA A 270 21.86 -11.87 21.62
CA ALA A 270 22.14 -12.46 20.32
C ALA A 270 22.18 -14.01 20.31
N ASN A 271 22.29 -14.73 21.44
CA ASN A 271 22.50 -16.19 21.39
C ASN A 271 22.07 -16.98 22.65
N HIS A 272 20.78 -17.00 22.99
CA HIS A 272 20.22 -18.06 23.85
C HIS A 272 18.87 -18.57 23.33
N ASN A 273 18.89 -19.15 22.12
CA ASN A 273 17.97 -20.22 21.75
C ASN A 273 18.68 -21.56 22.01
N HIS A 274 18.81 -21.95 23.27
CA HIS A 274 19.05 -23.35 23.62
C HIS A 274 17.74 -23.92 24.14
N ASN A 275 17.05 -24.60 23.24
CA ASN A 275 15.84 -25.38 23.50
C ASN A 275 16.22 -26.51 24.47
N HIS A 276 15.99 -26.34 25.76
CA HIS A 276 15.96 -27.46 26.69
C HIS A 276 14.67 -28.25 26.47
N ASN A 277 14.72 -29.22 25.57
CA ASN A 277 13.75 -30.32 25.55
C ASN A 277 14.47 -31.59 25.99
N HIS A 278 14.45 -31.86 27.31
CA HIS A 278 14.89 -33.13 27.87
C HIS A 278 13.74 -34.15 27.82
N GLY A 279 13.97 -35.26 27.11
CA GLY A 279 13.82 -36.60 27.71
C GLY A 279 12.48 -37.34 27.56
N ALA A 280 12.42 -38.16 26.52
CA ALA A 280 12.06 -39.60 26.51
C ALA A 280 10.62 -40.08 26.81
N LYS A 281 10.06 -40.82 25.84
CA LYS A 281 9.11 -41.93 26.06
C LYS A 281 9.66 -43.21 25.39
N PRO A 282 9.64 -44.40 26.05
CA PRO A 282 10.22 -45.65 25.52
C PRO A 282 9.30 -46.38 24.52
N PRO A 283 9.79 -47.46 23.85
CA PRO A 283 9.23 -48.01 22.62
C PRO A 283 8.00 -48.93 22.81
N THR A 284 7.24 -49.03 21.73
CA THR A 284 6.07 -49.90 21.53
C THR A 284 6.44 -51.39 21.54
N PRO A 285 5.61 -52.27 22.10
CA PRO A 285 5.65 -53.69 21.79
C PRO A 285 4.59 -54.05 20.73
N GLU A 286 5.02 -54.65 19.61
CA GLU A 286 4.20 -55.56 18.79
C GLU A 286 4.09 -56.92 19.51
N PRO A 287 2.96 -57.64 19.37
CA PRO A 287 2.70 -58.45 18.18
C PRO A 287 1.41 -58.12 17.40
#